data_AF-A0A4U3CH97-F1
#
_entry.id   AF-A0A4U3CH97-F1
#
_cell.length_a   1.000
_cell.length_b   1.000
_cell.length_c   1.000
_cell.angle_alpha   90.00
_cell.angle_beta   90.00
_cell.angle_gamma   90.00
#
_symmetry.space_group_name_H-M   'P 1'
#
loop_
_entity.id
_entity.type
_entity.pdbx_description
1 polymer ?
#
loop_
_entity_poly.entity_id
_entity_poly.type
_entity_poly.pdbx_seq_one_letter_code
_entity_poly.pdbx_strand_id
1 'polypeptide(L)'
;MEERIRVIVAGPGPGGPEPSAEVVARALRDAGMEVVYTGLGQSPEQFAATLVQEDADALGVAVADEAHVAAVTRLVTLLREQGIDDVALFAAGPVPGDAAAELERLGMGQVFEPGSAPTEIVAWVRSRLTQ
;
A
#
# COMPACT_ATOMS: atom_id res chain seq x y z
N MET A 1 -24.80 -3.68 -8.10
CA MET A 1 -24.25 -3.04 -6.90
C MET A 1 -22.85 -2.64 -7.30
N GLU A 2 -22.51 -1.35 -7.31
CA GLU A 2 -21.13 -0.95 -7.60
C GLU A 2 -20.27 -1.44 -6.44
N GLU A 3 -19.40 -2.42 -6.71
CA GLU A 3 -18.41 -2.88 -5.73
C GLU A 3 -17.46 -1.71 -5.47
N ARG A 4 -17.38 -1.32 -4.19
CA ARG A 4 -16.49 -0.23 -3.77
C ARG A 4 -15.09 -0.80 -3.68
N ILE A 5 -14.13 -0.12 -4.31
CA ILE A 5 -12.70 -0.44 -4.19
C ILE A 5 -12.35 -0.59 -2.72
N ARG A 6 -11.84 -1.76 -2.34
CA ARG A 6 -11.35 -2.08 -1.00
C ARG A 6 -9.83 -2.00 -0.96
N VAL A 7 -9.33 -1.17 -0.06
CA VAL A 7 -7.90 -0.91 0.11
C VAL A 7 -7.48 -1.28 1.52
N ILE A 8 -6.48 -2.14 1.65
CA ILE A 8 -5.75 -2.32 2.91
C ILE A 8 -4.64 -1.29 2.98
N VAL A 9 -4.55 -0.58 4.10
CA VAL A 9 -3.47 0.39 4.36
C VAL A 9 -2.70 -0.03 5.61
N ALA A 10 -1.39 -0.20 5.43
CA ALA A 10 -0.43 -0.57 6.45
C ALA A 10 0.55 0.58 6.71
N GLY A 11 1.16 0.61 7.89
CA GLY A 11 2.23 1.55 8.19
C GLY A 11 2.01 2.33 9.49
N PRO A 12 2.92 3.26 9.82
CA PRO A 12 2.85 4.04 11.05
C PRO A 12 1.60 4.92 11.11
N GLY A 13 1.00 4.96 12.30
CA GLY A 13 -0.19 5.75 12.60
C GLY A 13 0.09 7.25 12.84
N PRO A 14 -0.76 7.94 13.62
CA PRO A 14 -0.66 9.38 13.82
C PRO A 14 0.70 9.76 14.42
N GLY A 15 1.38 10.72 13.81
CA GLY A 15 2.74 11.16 14.18
C GLY A 15 3.87 10.45 13.43
N GLY A 16 3.57 9.54 12.51
CA GLY A 16 4.54 8.96 11.57
C GLY A 16 4.99 9.94 10.47
N PRO A 17 6.03 9.58 9.70
CA PRO A 17 6.53 10.38 8.58
C PRO A 17 5.48 10.54 7.48
N GLU A 18 5.56 11.64 6.74
CA GLU A 18 4.61 11.95 5.69
C GLU A 18 4.94 11.25 4.35
N PRO A 19 3.93 10.74 3.63
CA PRO A 19 2.52 10.65 4.05
C PRO A 19 2.32 9.48 5.03
N SER A 20 1.71 9.78 6.20
CA SER A 20 1.45 8.73 7.19
C SER A 20 0.33 7.82 6.72
N ALA A 21 0.33 6.57 7.21
CA ALA A 21 -0.67 5.58 6.80
C ALA A 21 -2.10 6.05 7.11
N GLU A 22 -2.30 6.78 8.21
CA GLU A 22 -3.60 7.36 8.56
C GLU A 22 -4.05 8.43 7.55
N VAL A 23 -3.14 9.31 7.11
CA VAL A 23 -3.45 10.35 6.13
C VAL A 23 -3.85 9.71 4.79
N VAL A 24 -3.10 8.69 4.35
CA VAL A 24 -3.43 7.91 3.15
C VAL A 24 -4.78 7.22 3.30
N ALA A 25 -5.00 6.50 4.41
CA ALA A 25 -6.24 5.80 4.68
C ALA A 25 -7.45 6.75 4.71
N ARG A 26 -7.30 7.93 5.31
CA ARG A 26 -8.32 8.96 5.34
C ARG A 26 -8.63 9.47 3.94
N ALA A 27 -7.62 9.80 3.14
CA ALA A 27 -7.82 10.30 1.78
C ALA A 27 -8.58 9.30 0.90
N LEU A 28 -8.26 8.01 1.02
CA LEU A 28 -8.95 6.92 0.31
C LEU A 28 -10.41 6.78 0.77
N ARG A 29 -10.68 6.87 2.08
CA ARG A 29 -12.05 6.87 2.62
C ARG A 29 -12.86 8.07 2.15
N ASP A 30 -12.27 9.27 2.18
CA ASP A 30 -12.89 10.51 1.72
C ASP A 30 -13.22 10.44 0.21
N ALA A 31 -12.48 9.61 -0.55
CA ALA A 31 -12.74 9.30 -1.95
C ALA A 31 -13.77 8.18 -2.18
N GLY A 32 -14.42 7.67 -1.13
CA GLY A 32 -15.48 6.67 -1.21
C GLY A 32 -15.02 5.21 -1.28
N MET A 33 -13.73 4.94 -1.06
CA MET A 33 -13.18 3.58 -0.98
C MET A 33 -13.44 2.96 0.40
N GLU A 34 -13.54 1.64 0.43
CA GLU A 34 -13.58 0.89 1.68
C GLU A 34 -12.14 0.66 2.16
N VAL A 35 -11.80 1.12 3.37
CA VAL A 35 -10.40 1.12 3.82
C VAL A 35 -10.23 0.41 5.14
N VAL A 36 -9.47 -0.68 5.10
CA VAL A 36 -9.05 -1.47 6.27
C VAL A 36 -7.64 -1.01 6.65
N TYR A 37 -7.50 -0.46 7.86
CA TYR A 37 -6.21 0.00 8.37
C TYR A 37 -5.65 -1.02 9.38
N THR A 38 -4.47 -1.58 9.11
CA THR A 38 -3.92 -2.69 9.92
C THR A 38 -2.70 -2.30 10.79
N GLY A 39 -2.17 -1.08 10.64
CA GLY A 39 -1.05 -0.57 11.44
C GLY A 39 0.30 -1.25 11.18
N LEU A 40 1.21 -1.20 12.16
CA LEU A 40 2.53 -1.85 12.16
C LEU A 40 2.52 -3.02 13.15
N GLY A 41 2.64 -4.25 12.67
CA GLY A 41 2.74 -5.40 13.57
C GLY A 41 2.44 -6.75 12.94
N GLN A 42 1.88 -6.76 11.72
CA GLN A 42 1.66 -7.99 10.98
C GLN A 42 2.94 -8.46 10.28
N SER A 43 3.18 -9.78 10.29
CA SER A 43 4.18 -10.39 9.42
C SER A 43 3.74 -10.34 7.95
N PRO A 44 4.66 -10.48 6.99
CA PRO A 44 4.30 -10.56 5.57
C PRO A 44 3.24 -11.61 5.25
N GLU A 45 3.30 -12.77 5.92
CA GLU A 45 2.34 -13.87 5.77
C GLU A 45 0.96 -13.50 6.31
N GLN A 46 0.90 -12.76 7.41
CA GLN A 46 -0.36 -12.24 7.97
C GLN A 46 -0.96 -11.19 7.04
N PHE A 47 -0.14 -10.37 6.40
CA PHE A 47 -0.61 -9.42 5.38
C PHE A 47 -1.22 -10.14 4.18
N ALA A 48 -0.52 -11.14 3.63
CA ALA A 48 -1.03 -11.95 2.52
C ALA A 48 -2.37 -12.60 2.86
N ALA A 49 -2.50 -13.19 4.06
CA ALA A 49 -3.75 -13.75 4.53
C ALA A 49 -4.86 -12.68 4.66
N THR A 50 -4.52 -11.49 5.17
CA THR A 50 -5.49 -10.39 5.33
C THR A 50 -5.99 -9.91 3.97
N LEU A 51 -5.13 -9.80 2.95
CA LEU A 51 -5.53 -9.41 1.60
C LEU A 51 -6.58 -10.35 1.02
N VAL A 52 -6.35 -11.66 1.16
CA VAL A 52 -7.28 -12.69 0.67
C VAL A 52 -8.57 -12.72 1.49
N GLN A 53 -8.47 -12.60 2.83
CA GLN A 53 -9.64 -12.64 3.71
C GLN A 53 -10.56 -11.44 3.54
N GLU A 54 -9.99 -10.25 3.34
CA GLU A 54 -10.74 -9.02 3.14
C GLU A 54 -11.18 -8.84 1.69
N ASP A 55 -10.74 -9.69 0.75
CA ASP A 55 -11.01 -9.54 -0.69
C ASP A 55 -10.61 -8.13 -1.16
N ALA A 56 -9.33 -7.81 -0.96
CA ALA A 56 -8.81 -6.46 -1.16
C ALA A 56 -8.35 -6.24 -2.61
N ASP A 57 -8.78 -5.13 -3.21
CA ASP A 57 -8.36 -4.73 -4.55
C ASP A 57 -6.97 -4.07 -4.54
N ALA A 58 -6.56 -3.46 -3.42
CA ALA A 58 -5.29 -2.79 -3.29
C ALA A 58 -4.66 -2.90 -1.90
N LEU A 59 -3.32 -2.82 -1.86
CA LEU A 59 -2.51 -2.69 -0.66
C LEU A 59 -1.63 -1.44 -0.76
N GLY A 60 -1.82 -0.53 0.20
CA GLY A 60 -0.94 0.60 0.44
C GLY A 60 -0.06 0.39 1.65
N VAL A 61 1.25 0.64 1.53
CA VAL A 61 2.15 0.62 2.69
C VAL A 61 2.82 1.98 2.87
N ALA A 62 2.59 2.61 4.02
CA ALA A 62 3.39 3.77 4.41
C ALA A 62 4.72 3.32 5.01
N VAL A 63 5.81 3.85 4.46
CA VAL A 63 7.19 3.53 4.80
C VAL A 63 7.75 4.68 5.63
N ALA A 64 8.57 4.38 6.64
CA ALA A 64 9.18 5.40 7.49
C ALA A 64 10.71 5.44 7.45
N ASP A 65 11.33 4.31 7.16
CA ASP A 65 12.78 4.12 7.20
C ASP A 65 13.18 2.92 6.33
N GLU A 66 14.49 2.68 6.21
CA GLU A 66 15.05 1.56 5.43
C GLU A 66 14.59 0.18 5.93
N ALA A 67 14.29 0.04 7.24
CA ALA A 67 13.81 -1.24 7.77
C ALA A 67 12.39 -1.55 7.27
N HIS A 68 11.54 -0.53 7.15
CA HIS A 68 10.22 -0.67 6.51
C HIS A 68 10.35 -0.98 5.02
N VAL A 69 11.30 -0.38 4.30
CA VAL A 69 11.57 -0.71 2.89
C VAL A 69 11.89 -2.19 2.74
N ALA A 70 12.81 -2.72 3.56
CA ALA A 70 13.17 -4.14 3.52
C ALA A 70 11.98 -5.06 3.82
N ALA A 71 11.14 -4.70 4.79
CA ALA A 71 9.93 -5.44 5.11
C ALA A 71 8.92 -5.44 3.95
N VAL A 72 8.73 -4.31 3.28
CA VAL A 72 7.88 -4.17 2.09
C VAL A 72 8.41 -5.01 0.94
N THR A 73 9.72 -4.98 0.67
CA THR A 73 10.35 -5.81 -0.36
C THR A 73 10.07 -7.30 -0.14
N ARG A 74 10.19 -7.75 1.11
CA ARG A 74 9.89 -9.15 1.48
C ARG A 74 8.40 -9.47 1.28
N LEU A 75 7.51 -8.57 1.65
CA LEU A 75 6.07 -8.72 1.45
C LEU A 75 5.72 -8.84 -0.03
N VAL A 76 6.17 -7.93 -0.88
CA VAL A 76 5.89 -7.96 -2.33
C VAL A 76 6.38 -9.26 -2.96
N THR A 77 7.58 -9.72 -2.57
CA THR A 77 8.14 -11.00 -3.03
C THR A 77 7.25 -12.17 -2.61
N LEU A 78 6.82 -12.20 -1.35
CA LEU A 78 5.96 -13.26 -0.81
C LEU A 78 4.58 -13.28 -1.49
N LEU A 79 3.97 -12.13 -1.75
CA LEU A 79 2.69 -12.06 -2.46
C LEU A 79 2.79 -12.69 -3.85
N ARG A 80 3.85 -12.37 -4.60
CA ARG A 80 4.14 -13.02 -5.89
C ARG A 80 4.39 -14.52 -5.77
N GLU A 81 5.18 -14.95 -4.78
CA GLU A 81 5.44 -16.37 -4.54
C GLU A 81 4.14 -17.15 -4.26
N GLN A 82 3.13 -16.49 -3.68
CA GLN A 82 1.80 -17.05 -3.41
C GLN A 82 0.83 -16.89 -4.58
N GLY A 83 1.23 -16.26 -5.68
CA GLY A 83 0.37 -16.00 -6.85
C GLY A 83 -0.70 -14.94 -6.61
N ILE A 84 -0.49 -14.04 -5.65
CA ILE A 84 -1.36 -12.90 -5.37
C ILE A 84 -0.90 -11.74 -6.26
N ASP A 85 -1.37 -11.74 -7.50
CA ASP A 85 -0.92 -10.82 -8.57
C ASP A 85 -2.02 -9.84 -9.01
N ASP A 86 -3.24 -10.01 -8.50
CA ASP A 86 -4.44 -9.23 -8.81
C ASP A 86 -4.63 -8.00 -7.91
N VAL A 87 -3.93 -7.95 -6.78
CA VAL A 87 -3.94 -6.82 -5.85
C VAL A 87 -3.03 -5.69 -6.34
N ALA A 88 -3.56 -4.47 -6.45
CA ALA A 88 -2.76 -3.29 -6.77
C ALA A 88 -1.89 -2.85 -5.57
N LEU A 89 -0.56 -2.87 -5.73
CA LEU A 89 0.38 -2.54 -4.66
C LEU A 89 0.92 -1.11 -4.81
N PHE A 90 0.96 -0.32 -3.73
CA PHE A 90 1.67 0.95 -3.69
C PHE A 90 2.37 1.19 -2.35
N ALA A 91 3.43 2.00 -2.37
CA ALA A 91 4.14 2.43 -1.18
C ALA A 91 4.18 3.96 -1.10
N ALA A 92 4.24 4.52 0.11
CA ALA A 92 4.33 5.95 0.30
C ALA A 92 5.27 6.32 1.46
N GLY A 93 6.23 7.21 1.23
CA GLY A 93 7.22 7.61 2.23
C GLY A 93 8.64 7.65 1.66
N PRO A 94 9.66 7.88 2.52
CA PRO A 94 11.05 8.00 2.08
C PRO A 94 11.60 6.64 1.63
N VAL A 95 11.56 6.39 0.33
CA VAL A 95 12.12 5.19 -0.29
C VAL A 95 13.32 5.62 -1.15
N PRO A 96 14.54 5.13 -0.88
CA PRO A 96 15.69 5.41 -1.74
C PRO A 96 15.43 5.00 -3.19
N GLY A 97 15.92 5.78 -4.17
CA GLY A 97 15.60 5.57 -5.58
C GLY A 97 16.02 4.20 -6.14
N ASP A 98 17.12 3.62 -5.64
CA ASP A 98 17.53 2.25 -5.95
C ASP A 98 16.56 1.20 -5.39
N ALA A 99 16.05 1.43 -4.18
CA ALA A 99 15.04 0.56 -3.57
C ALA A 99 13.66 0.69 -4.24
N ALA A 100 13.27 1.90 -4.65
CA ALA A 100 12.02 2.13 -5.39
C ALA A 100 12.01 1.35 -6.71
N ALA A 101 13.10 1.45 -7.48
CA ALA A 101 13.24 0.70 -8.73
C ALA A 101 13.22 -0.83 -8.50
N GLU A 102 13.77 -1.31 -7.39
CA GLU A 102 13.71 -2.73 -7.03
C GLU A 102 12.28 -3.16 -6.67
N LEU A 103 11.56 -2.36 -5.89
CA LEU A 103 10.15 -2.62 -5.56
C LEU A 103 9.29 -2.69 -6.83
N GLU A 104 9.48 -1.76 -7.77
CA GLU A 104 8.75 -1.76 -9.04
C GLU A 104 9.04 -3.01 -9.88
N ARG A 105 10.32 -3.42 -9.98
CA ARG A 105 10.70 -4.70 -10.60
C ARG A 105 10.03 -5.90 -9.93
N LEU A 106 9.90 -5.85 -8.61
CA LEU A 106 9.23 -6.86 -7.81
C LEU A 106 7.70 -6.79 -7.88
N GLY A 107 7.10 -5.84 -8.61
CA GLY A 107 5.66 -5.79 -8.85
C GLY A 107 4.92 -4.76 -8.01
N MET A 108 5.65 -3.90 -7.28
CA MET A 108 5.07 -2.67 -6.74
C MET A 108 4.56 -1.80 -7.90
N GLY A 109 3.34 -1.32 -7.79
CA GLY A 109 2.70 -0.53 -8.85
C GLY A 109 3.18 0.92 -8.89
N GLN A 110 3.34 1.57 -7.73
CA GLN A 110 3.85 2.93 -7.61
C GLN A 110 4.45 3.19 -6.23
N VAL A 111 5.54 3.96 -6.20
CA VAL A 111 6.14 4.48 -4.97
C VAL A 111 5.94 6.00 -4.91
N PHE A 112 5.31 6.48 -3.86
CA PHE A 112 5.03 7.90 -3.62
C PHE A 112 6.05 8.48 -2.65
N GLU A 113 6.86 9.42 -3.13
CA GLU A 113 7.88 10.10 -2.34
C GLU A 113 7.26 10.96 -1.22
N PRO A 114 8.04 11.32 -0.17
CA PRO A 114 7.61 12.26 0.85
C PRO A 114 7.12 13.57 0.21
N GLY A 115 5.96 14.06 0.68
CA GLY A 115 5.32 15.27 0.15
C GLY A 115 4.38 15.04 -1.03
N SER A 116 4.25 13.81 -1.55
CA SER A 116 3.19 13.45 -2.50
C SER A 116 1.81 13.75 -1.90
N ALA A 117 0.93 14.37 -2.68
CA ALA A 117 -0.40 14.70 -2.19
C ALA A 117 -1.23 13.42 -2.04
N PRO A 118 -1.98 13.24 -0.93
CA PRO A 118 -2.84 12.07 -0.77
C PRO A 118 -3.86 11.88 -1.90
N THR A 119 -4.25 12.98 -2.57
CA THR A 119 -5.10 12.95 -3.77
C THR A 119 -4.45 12.28 -4.98
N GLU A 120 -3.13 12.32 -5.10
CA GLU A 120 -2.39 11.62 -6.17
C GLU A 120 -2.46 10.11 -5.96
N ILE A 121 -2.35 9.65 -4.72
CA ILE A 121 -2.53 8.24 -4.35
C ILE A 121 -3.94 7.77 -4.71
N VAL A 122 -4.96 8.54 -4.32
CA VAL A 122 -6.37 8.26 -4.68
C VAL A 122 -6.55 8.15 -6.19
N ALA A 123 -6.02 9.12 -6.94
CA ALA A 123 -6.13 9.14 -8.40
C ALA A 123 -5.48 7.92 -9.04
N TRP A 124 -4.30 7.53 -8.56
CA TRP A 124 -3.59 6.35 -9.02
C TRP A 124 -4.40 5.06 -8.75
N VAL A 125 -4.89 4.86 -7.52
CA VAL A 125 -5.69 3.68 -7.15
C VAL A 125 -6.92 3.54 -8.05
N ARG A 126 -7.66 4.63 -8.27
CA ARG A 126 -8.81 4.63 -9.19
C ARG A 126 -8.42 4.27 -10.62
N SER A 127 -7.34 4.89 -11.12
CA SER A 127 -6.87 4.64 -12.48
C SER A 127 -6.45 3.18 -12.69
N ARG A 128 -6.01 2.49 -11.63
CA ARG A 128 -5.53 1.12 -11.71
C ARG A 128 -6.66 0.09 -11.67
N LEU A 129 -7.75 0.38 -10.95
CA LEU A 129 -8.81 -0.58 -10.65
C LEU A 129 -10.13 -0.32 -11.39
N THR A 130 -10.29 0.84 -12.03
CA THR A 130 -11.52 1.20 -12.78
C THR A 130 -11.30 1.17 -14.30
N GLN A 131 -10.44 0.26 -14.78
CA GLN A 131 -10.17 0.07 -16.22
C GLN A 131 -11.11 -0.94 -16.86
#